data_AF-A0A218P5E1-F1
#
_entry.id   AF-A0A218P5E1-F1
#
_cell.length_a   1.000
_cell.length_b   1.000
_cell.length_c   1.000
_cell.angle_alpha   90.00
_cell.angle_beta   90.00
_cell.angle_gamma   90.00
#
_symmetry.space_group_name_H-M   'P 1'
#
loop_
_entity.id
_entity.type
_entity.pdbx_description
1 polymer ?
#
loop_
_entity_poly.entity_id
_entity_poly.type
_entity_poly.pdbx_seq_one_letter_code
_entity_poly.pdbx_strand_id
1 'polypeptide(L)'
;MNVEDIKARLSRLESLHSAFEEKFPLLYGENDRERFVEILRGLHTISREKLELSSALYREMVGSTYAENQAKELYRNEHQMKFRIEELLSLLAKEDYDAKLKLSTAMDRLAQFHRVYDYAVRKALSELAREVEGLELLAGGENQKKVPVGILEELRKIKTLEAELEALKRFLFRLYAHPGDVHKVEEALRDWHSRGLLWVEARNVEKLSGVRNAEEILEGLALIGVVEKKMRGGEGVYRHRSYSPD
;
A
#
# COMPACT_ATOMS: atom_id res chain seq x y z
N MET A 1 19.92 -4.46 0.82
CA MET A 1 19.43 -3.23 1.45
C MET A 1 20.34 -2.94 2.64
N ASN A 2 21.09 -1.84 2.65
CA ASN A 2 21.93 -1.48 3.78
C ASN A 2 21.13 -0.58 4.73
N VAL A 3 20.80 -1.09 5.90
CA VAL A 3 19.91 -0.44 6.87
C VAL A 3 20.55 0.83 7.44
N GLU A 4 21.88 0.84 7.63
CA GLU A 4 22.62 2.01 8.11
C GLU A 4 22.59 3.17 7.10
N ASP A 5 22.75 2.87 5.81
CA ASP A 5 22.68 3.88 4.75
C ASP A 5 21.29 4.51 4.66
N ILE A 6 20.23 3.72 4.83
CA ILE A 6 18.86 4.20 4.85
C ILE A 6 18.61 5.12 6.05
N LYS A 7 19.10 4.72 7.23
CA LYS A 7 18.97 5.52 8.46
C LYS A 7 19.68 6.86 8.34
N ALA A 8 20.89 6.86 7.78
CA ALA A 8 21.63 8.08 7.50
C ALA A 8 20.85 9.01 6.55
N ARG A 9 20.21 8.46 5.52
CA ARG A 9 19.38 9.22 4.58
C ARG A 9 18.11 9.77 5.21
N LEU A 10 17.41 8.99 6.04
CA LEU A 10 16.23 9.44 6.77
C LEU A 10 16.58 10.58 7.73
N SER A 11 17.65 10.43 8.52
CA SER A 11 18.14 11.49 9.40
C SER A 11 18.53 12.75 8.62
N ARG A 12 19.20 12.58 7.47
CA ARG A 12 19.53 13.72 6.59
C ARG A 12 18.26 14.39 6.07
N LEU A 13 17.26 13.64 5.62
CA LEU A 13 15.98 14.17 5.16
C LEU A 13 15.22 14.93 6.25
N GLU A 14 15.20 14.43 7.49
CA GLU A 14 14.61 15.12 8.63
C GLU A 14 15.32 16.46 8.92
N SER A 15 16.65 16.47 8.88
CA SER A 15 17.44 17.69 9.08
C SER A 15 17.16 18.73 7.98
N LEU A 16 17.11 18.29 6.72
CA LEU A 16 16.80 19.14 5.57
C LEU A 16 15.36 19.65 5.62
N HIS A 17 14.41 18.81 6.04
CA HIS A 17 13.03 19.24 6.19
C HIS A 17 12.89 20.27 7.30
N SER A 18 13.56 20.09 8.43
CA SER A 18 13.55 21.09 9.51
C SER A 18 14.14 22.42 9.05
N ALA A 19 15.29 22.39 8.35
CA ALA A 19 15.89 23.60 7.75
C ALA A 19 14.98 24.26 6.70
N PHE A 20 14.24 23.46 5.93
CA PHE A 20 13.24 23.97 5.00
C PHE A 20 12.12 24.70 5.74
N GLU A 21 11.56 24.08 6.78
CA GLU A 21 10.47 24.64 7.59
C GLU A 21 10.88 25.89 8.38
N GLU A 22 12.15 26.00 8.79
CA GLU A 22 12.68 27.22 9.40
C GLU A 22 12.79 28.37 8.39
N LYS A 23 13.15 28.06 7.14
CA LYS A 23 13.39 29.06 6.09
C LYS A 23 12.11 29.48 5.35
N PHE A 24 11.15 28.58 5.23
CA PHE A 24 9.93 28.80 4.44
C PHE A 24 9.08 30.01 4.90
N PRO A 25 8.85 30.24 6.20
CA PRO A 25 8.06 31.39 6.68
C PRO A 25 8.65 32.75 6.30
N LEU A 26 9.95 32.83 6.05
CA LEU A 26 10.64 34.07 5.66
C LEU A 26 10.12 34.63 4.32
N LEU A 27 9.47 33.80 3.50
CA LEU A 27 8.85 34.23 2.25
C LEU A 27 7.70 35.24 2.45
N TYR A 28 6.98 35.20 3.58
CA TYR A 28 5.78 36.00 3.78
C TYR A 28 6.04 37.39 4.39
N GLY A 29 7.26 37.62 4.91
CA GLY A 29 7.64 38.87 5.56
C GLY A 29 8.59 39.75 4.74
N GLU A 30 9.11 39.26 3.62
CA GLU A 30 10.15 39.93 2.86
C GLU A 30 9.56 40.80 1.73
N ASN A 31 9.85 42.10 1.79
CA ASN A 31 9.41 43.08 0.80
C ASN A 31 10.54 43.45 -0.19
N ASP A 32 11.78 43.08 0.13
CA ASP A 32 12.92 43.24 -0.75
C ASP A 32 12.99 42.11 -1.78
N ARG A 33 12.89 42.46 -3.06
CA ARG A 33 12.91 41.50 -4.18
C ARG A 33 14.20 40.69 -4.20
N GLU A 34 15.34 41.28 -3.87
CA GLU A 34 16.64 40.58 -3.91
C GLU A 34 16.70 39.51 -2.82
N ARG A 35 16.32 39.88 -1.59
CA ARG A 35 16.23 38.93 -0.47
C ARG A 35 15.19 37.85 -0.70
N PHE A 36 14.05 38.19 -1.30
CA PHE A 36 13.02 37.20 -1.65
C PHE A 36 13.57 36.13 -2.63
N VAL A 37 14.34 36.55 -3.63
CA VAL A 37 15.02 35.65 -4.57
C VAL A 37 16.06 34.79 -3.85
N GLU A 38 16.84 35.35 -2.92
CA GLU A 38 17.82 34.60 -2.13
C GLU A 38 17.17 33.53 -1.25
N ILE A 39 16.05 33.85 -0.60
CA ILE A 39 15.29 32.90 0.22
C ILE A 39 14.78 31.75 -0.66
N LEU A 40 14.16 32.06 -1.81
CA LEU A 40 13.66 31.05 -2.75
C LEU A 40 14.76 30.16 -3.32
N ARG A 41 15.91 30.74 -3.67
CA ARG A 41 17.07 29.95 -4.14
C ARG A 41 17.55 28.99 -3.06
N GLY A 42 17.60 29.42 -1.81
CA GLY A 42 17.97 28.54 -0.71
C GLY A 42 16.94 27.42 -0.46
N LEU A 43 15.65 27.73 -0.53
CA LEU A 43 14.59 26.71 -0.45
C LEU A 43 14.68 25.72 -1.62
N HIS A 44 15.00 26.20 -2.83
CA HIS A 44 15.22 25.36 -4.01
C HIS A 44 16.40 24.41 -3.83
N THR A 45 17.52 24.89 -3.29
CA THR A 45 18.68 24.04 -2.98
C THR A 45 18.32 22.93 -2.01
N ILE A 46 17.63 23.27 -0.91
CA ILE A 46 17.17 22.27 0.07
C ILE A 46 16.20 21.27 -0.58
N SER A 47 15.20 21.77 -1.30
CA SER A 47 14.18 20.93 -1.94
C SER A 47 14.78 19.99 -3.00
N ARG A 48 15.81 20.44 -3.74
CA ARG A 48 16.54 19.59 -4.68
C ARG A 48 17.25 18.44 -3.97
N GLU A 49 17.96 18.72 -2.87
CA GLU A 49 18.65 17.68 -2.10
C GLU A 49 17.64 16.68 -1.50
N LYS A 50 16.52 17.17 -0.95
CA LYS A 50 15.43 16.32 -0.46
C LYS A 50 14.85 15.42 -1.56
N LEU A 51 14.69 15.93 -2.78
CA LEU A 51 14.21 15.14 -3.91
C LEU A 51 15.21 14.04 -4.32
N GLU A 52 16.50 14.37 -4.36
CA GLU A 52 17.55 13.40 -4.71
C GLU A 52 17.59 12.25 -3.68
N LEU A 53 17.54 12.58 -2.38
CA LEU A 53 17.51 11.60 -1.29
C LEU A 53 16.22 10.76 -1.29
N SER A 54 15.06 11.38 -1.45
CA SER A 54 13.77 10.66 -1.49
C SER A 54 13.65 9.75 -2.72
N SER A 55 14.18 10.15 -3.88
CA SER A 55 14.24 9.30 -5.07
C SER A 55 15.13 8.07 -4.85
N ALA A 56 16.26 8.25 -4.19
CA ALA A 56 17.18 7.15 -3.92
C ALA A 56 16.61 6.20 -2.85
N LEU A 57 15.94 6.75 -1.83
CA LEU A 57 15.24 5.97 -0.80
C LEU A 57 14.06 5.18 -1.41
N TYR A 58 13.30 5.77 -2.32
CA TYR A 58 12.24 5.06 -3.04
C TYR A 58 12.76 3.85 -3.81
N ARG A 59 13.89 3.99 -4.52
CA ARG A 59 14.53 2.88 -5.24
C ARG A 59 15.04 1.77 -4.31
N GLU A 60 15.50 2.12 -3.13
CA GLU A 60 16.01 1.16 -2.14
C GLU A 60 14.90 0.41 -1.40
N MET A 61 13.71 1.00 -1.29
CA MET A 61 12.54 0.41 -0.61
C MET A 61 11.68 -0.49 -1.51
N VAL A 62 12.03 -0.64 -2.79
CA VAL A 62 11.30 -1.50 -3.73
C VAL A 62 11.27 -2.94 -3.21
N GLY A 63 10.07 -3.49 -3.07
CA GLY A 63 9.84 -4.85 -2.58
C GLY A 63 9.25 -4.94 -1.17
N SER A 64 9.21 -3.85 -0.38
CA SER A 64 8.36 -3.75 0.81
C SER A 64 7.13 -2.94 0.48
N THR A 65 5.95 -3.57 0.35
CA THR A 65 4.72 -2.88 -0.10
C THR A 65 4.38 -1.67 0.78
N TYR A 66 4.60 -1.74 2.09
CA TYR A 66 4.32 -0.62 2.99
C TYR A 66 5.40 0.47 2.89
N ALA A 67 6.68 0.11 3.01
CA ALA A 67 7.79 1.07 2.99
C ALA A 67 7.91 1.76 1.61
N GLU A 68 7.71 1.01 0.54
CA GLU A 68 7.69 1.51 -0.83
C GLU A 68 6.59 2.56 -1.01
N ASN A 69 5.39 2.32 -0.47
CA ASN A 69 4.30 3.28 -0.53
C ASN A 69 4.63 4.57 0.23
N GLN A 70 5.23 4.49 1.43
CA GLN A 70 5.64 5.69 2.16
C GLN A 70 6.76 6.45 1.46
N ALA A 71 7.76 5.74 0.91
CA ALA A 71 8.86 6.34 0.16
C ALA A 71 8.38 6.99 -1.14
N LYS A 72 7.39 6.39 -1.82
CA LYS A 72 6.75 6.96 -3.01
C LYS A 72 5.98 8.23 -2.68
N GLU A 73 5.21 8.24 -1.60
CA GLU A 73 4.49 9.43 -1.13
C GLU A 73 5.47 10.55 -0.75
N LEU A 74 6.56 10.23 -0.04
CA LEU A 74 7.62 11.20 0.25
C LEU A 74 8.21 11.80 -1.03
N TYR A 75 8.65 10.95 -1.98
CA TYR A 75 9.21 11.39 -3.26
C TYR A 75 8.23 12.29 -4.03
N ARG A 76 6.95 11.92 -4.08
CA ARG A 76 5.91 12.71 -4.75
C ARG A 76 5.74 14.08 -4.10
N ASN A 77 5.72 14.16 -2.77
CA ASN A 77 5.59 15.43 -2.06
C ASN A 77 6.80 16.34 -2.29
N GLU A 78 8.03 15.79 -2.23
CA GLU A 78 9.24 16.56 -2.53
C GLU A 78 9.28 17.06 -3.97
N HIS A 79 8.85 16.23 -4.93
CA HIS A 79 8.76 16.64 -6.32
C HIS A 79 7.79 17.79 -6.52
N GLN A 80 6.61 17.73 -5.90
CA GLN A 80 5.60 18.79 -5.98
C GLN A 80 6.09 20.09 -5.32
N MET A 81 6.76 20.01 -4.17
CA MET A 81 7.33 21.19 -3.52
C MET A 81 8.39 21.86 -4.38
N LYS A 82 9.35 21.07 -4.91
CA LYS A 82 10.40 21.58 -5.79
C LYS A 82 9.81 22.30 -7.00
N PHE A 83 8.85 21.67 -7.68
CA PHE A 83 8.22 22.23 -8.87
C PHE A 83 7.55 23.58 -8.59
N ARG A 84 6.87 23.72 -7.45
CA ARG A 84 6.23 24.99 -7.05
C ARG A 84 7.25 26.09 -6.76
N ILE A 85 8.39 25.75 -6.16
CA ILE A 85 9.49 26.72 -5.96
C ILE A 85 10.09 27.13 -7.31
N GLU A 86 10.28 26.19 -8.23
CA GLU A 86 10.76 26.47 -9.60
C GLU A 86 9.79 27.36 -10.37
N GLU A 87 8.48 27.15 -10.22
CA GLU A 87 7.46 28.02 -10.79
C GLU A 87 7.63 29.48 -10.31
N LEU A 88 7.83 29.70 -9.00
CA LEU A 88 8.07 31.04 -8.45
C LEU A 88 9.35 31.68 -8.99
N LEU A 89 10.46 30.93 -9.01
CA LEU A 89 11.74 31.41 -9.56
C LEU A 89 11.59 31.81 -11.04
N SER A 90 10.82 31.05 -11.83
CA SER A 90 10.56 31.35 -13.24
C SER A 90 9.73 32.61 -13.45
N LEU A 91 8.79 32.90 -12.55
CA LEU A 91 7.94 34.08 -12.60
C LEU A 91 8.72 35.34 -12.18
N LEU A 92 9.63 35.22 -11.21
CA LEU A 92 10.48 36.33 -10.77
C LEU A 92 11.48 36.81 -11.82
N ALA A 93 11.84 35.93 -12.78
CA ALA A 93 12.70 36.27 -13.91
C ALA A 93 12.02 37.17 -14.95
N LYS A 94 10.69 37.36 -14.87
CA LYS A 94 9.91 38.20 -15.79
C LYS A 94 9.47 39.49 -15.08
N GLU A 95 9.46 40.61 -15.81
CA GLU A 95 9.16 41.94 -15.23
C GLU A 95 7.80 42.52 -15.67
N ASP A 96 7.01 41.76 -16.40
CA ASP A 96 5.69 42.15 -16.90
C ASP A 96 4.61 42.14 -15.80
N TYR A 97 3.60 43.01 -15.95
CA TYR A 97 2.50 43.14 -14.99
C TYR A 97 1.72 41.81 -14.79
N ASP A 98 1.59 41.03 -15.86
CA ASP A 98 0.98 39.69 -15.83
C ASP A 98 1.79 38.70 -14.96
N ALA A 99 3.12 38.82 -14.95
CA ALA A 99 3.96 38.02 -14.07
C ALA A 99 3.75 38.34 -12.58
N LYS A 100 3.46 39.60 -12.22
CA LYS A 100 3.14 39.96 -10.82
C LYS A 100 1.86 39.31 -10.32
N LEU A 101 0.80 39.30 -11.13
CA LEU A 101 -0.47 38.64 -10.77
C LEU A 101 -0.29 37.11 -10.66
N LYS A 102 0.44 36.51 -11.61
CA LYS A 102 0.78 35.09 -11.59
C LYS A 102 1.64 34.71 -10.39
N LEU A 103 2.59 35.57 -10.00
CA LEU A 103 3.45 35.36 -8.83
C LEU A 103 2.64 35.33 -7.54
N SER A 104 1.73 36.29 -7.34
CA SER A 104 0.82 36.29 -6.18
C SER A 104 0.00 35.01 -6.12
N THR A 105 -0.57 34.59 -7.25
CA THR A 105 -1.38 33.37 -7.34
C THR A 105 -0.55 32.11 -7.06
N ALA A 106 0.69 32.06 -7.54
CA ALA A 106 1.61 30.96 -7.27
C ALA A 106 2.04 30.91 -5.80
N MET A 107 2.24 32.07 -5.16
CA MET A 107 2.53 32.17 -3.73
C MET A 107 1.38 31.65 -2.87
N ASP A 108 0.13 32.00 -3.20
CA ASP A 108 -1.04 31.47 -2.50
C ASP A 108 -1.15 29.95 -2.63
N ARG A 109 -0.92 29.41 -3.83
CA ARG A 109 -0.91 27.96 -4.07
C ARG A 109 0.23 27.26 -3.32
N LEU A 110 1.41 27.89 -3.24
CA LEU A 110 2.53 27.36 -2.45
C LEU A 110 2.18 27.32 -0.96
N ALA A 111 1.57 28.39 -0.42
CA ALA A 111 1.14 28.46 0.97
C ALA A 111 0.10 27.39 1.32
N GLN A 112 -0.90 27.21 0.45
CA GLN A 112 -1.92 26.16 0.62
C GLN A 112 -1.32 24.76 0.60
N PHE A 113 -0.37 24.51 -0.31
CA PHE A 113 0.31 23.24 -0.40
C PHE A 113 1.18 22.97 0.84
N HIS A 114 1.93 23.97 1.31
CA HIS A 114 2.81 23.87 2.47
C HIS A 114 2.08 23.36 3.73
N ARG A 115 0.85 23.82 3.97
CA ARG A 115 0.00 23.39 5.11
C ARG A 115 -0.21 21.89 5.18
N VAL A 116 -0.29 21.21 4.04
CA VAL A 116 -0.49 19.76 3.97
C VAL A 116 0.85 19.03 3.82
N TYR A 117 1.80 19.67 3.13
CA TYR A 117 3.12 19.14 2.85
C TYR A 117 3.91 18.79 4.11
N ASP A 118 4.01 19.71 5.09
CA ASP A 118 4.79 19.47 6.32
C ASP A 118 4.29 18.21 7.05
N TYR A 119 2.98 18.12 7.25
CA TYR A 119 2.37 16.93 7.85
C TYR A 119 2.62 15.66 7.04
N ALA A 120 2.44 15.71 5.71
CA ALA A 120 2.62 14.55 4.84
C ALA A 120 4.07 14.04 4.86
N VAL A 121 5.05 14.94 4.80
CA VAL A 121 6.48 14.61 4.82
C VAL A 121 6.88 14.07 6.19
N ARG A 122 6.51 14.74 7.29
CA ARG A 122 6.80 14.24 8.66
C ARG A 122 6.19 12.87 8.92
N LYS A 123 4.95 12.66 8.46
CA LYS A 123 4.30 11.35 8.57
C LYS A 123 5.07 10.29 7.80
N ALA A 124 5.39 10.54 6.53
CA ALA A 124 6.13 9.58 5.72
C ALA A 124 7.51 9.25 6.30
N LEU A 125 8.26 10.27 6.77
CA LEU A 125 9.54 10.07 7.44
C LEU A 125 9.41 9.25 8.72
N SER A 126 8.42 9.54 9.57
CA SER A 126 8.18 8.80 10.80
C SER A 126 7.81 7.33 10.55
N GLU A 127 6.94 7.05 9.57
CA GLU A 127 6.58 5.67 9.25
C GLU A 127 7.75 4.91 8.62
N LEU A 128 8.56 5.57 7.78
CA LEU A 128 9.79 4.97 7.23
C LEU A 128 10.82 4.69 8.32
N ALA A 129 11.01 5.59 9.28
CA ALA A 129 11.92 5.40 10.41
C ALA A 129 11.48 4.19 11.26
N ARG A 130 10.19 4.07 11.56
CA ARG A 130 9.64 2.91 12.29
C ARG A 130 9.85 1.59 11.57
N GLU A 131 9.69 1.58 10.24
CA GLU A 131 9.93 0.37 9.45
C GLU A 131 11.40 -0.03 9.50
N VAL A 132 12.31 0.93 9.36
CA VAL A 132 13.77 0.71 9.42
C VAL A 132 14.19 0.21 10.81
N GLU A 133 13.67 0.80 11.88
CA GLU A 133 13.85 0.30 13.25
C GLU A 133 13.30 -1.13 13.42
N GLY A 134 12.14 -1.43 12.82
CA GLY A 134 11.56 -2.77 12.79
C GLY A 134 12.45 -3.80 12.08
N LEU A 135 13.15 -3.39 11.02
CA LEU A 135 14.10 -4.24 10.29
C LEU A 135 15.40 -4.47 11.09
N GLU A 136 15.90 -3.46 11.82
CA GLU A 136 17.02 -3.63 12.76
C GLU A 136 16.70 -4.68 13.84
N LEU A 137 15.47 -4.67 14.37
CA LEU A 137 15.00 -5.63 15.39
C LEU A 137 14.86 -7.07 14.87
N LEU A 138 14.68 -7.26 13.56
CA LEU A 138 14.63 -8.59 12.93
C LEU A 138 16.02 -9.11 12.57
N ALA A 139 16.95 -8.21 12.23
CA ALA A 139 18.33 -8.55 11.92
C ALA A 139 19.18 -8.78 13.20
N GLY A 140 18.89 -8.03 14.27
CA GLY A 140 19.47 -8.21 15.60
C GLY A 140 18.57 -9.09 16.46
N GLY A 141 18.64 -10.41 16.25
CA GLY A 141 17.91 -11.35 17.09
C GLY A 141 18.31 -11.19 18.56
N GLU A 142 17.39 -10.70 19.39
CA GLU A 142 17.09 -11.22 20.73
C GLU A 142 15.91 -10.48 21.39
N ASN A 143 14.89 -11.25 21.71
CA ASN A 143 13.87 -11.05 22.74
C ASN A 143 12.96 -9.80 22.71
N GLN A 144 11.70 -10.10 22.34
CA GLN A 144 10.45 -9.55 22.89
C GLN A 144 10.26 -8.03 22.79
N LYS A 145 9.51 -7.61 21.76
CA LYS A 145 8.21 -6.92 21.91
C LYS A 145 7.57 -6.65 20.56
N LYS A 146 6.31 -7.11 20.44
CA LYS A 146 5.29 -6.83 19.41
C LYS A 146 5.80 -6.71 17.97
N VAL A 147 5.63 -7.79 17.22
CA VAL A 147 5.73 -7.85 15.76
C VAL A 147 4.90 -6.69 15.15
N PRO A 148 5.48 -5.86 14.27
CA PRO A 148 4.76 -4.77 13.59
C PRO A 148 3.50 -5.26 12.90
N VAL A 149 2.46 -4.41 12.86
CA VAL A 149 1.14 -4.75 12.33
C VAL A 149 1.21 -5.18 10.86
N GLY A 150 2.08 -4.55 10.05
CA GLY A 150 2.29 -4.94 8.65
C GLY A 150 2.85 -6.36 8.50
N ILE A 151 3.81 -6.76 9.34
CA ILE A 151 4.34 -8.12 9.35
C ILE A 151 3.29 -9.10 9.90
N LEU A 152 2.47 -8.71 10.87
CA LEU A 152 1.36 -9.54 11.33
C LEU A 152 0.30 -9.76 10.24
N GLU A 153 0.02 -8.75 9.41
CA GLU A 153 -0.87 -8.87 8.27
C GLU A 153 -0.27 -9.76 7.18
N GLU A 154 1.01 -9.58 6.84
CA GLU A 154 1.70 -10.45 5.89
C GLU A 154 1.79 -11.90 6.40
N LEU A 155 2.11 -12.11 7.68
CA LEU A 155 2.08 -13.44 8.31
C LEU A 155 0.68 -14.05 8.31
N ARG A 156 -0.37 -13.26 8.49
CA ARG A 156 -1.76 -13.74 8.36
C ARG A 156 -2.07 -14.14 6.92
N LYS A 157 -1.68 -13.33 5.93
CA LYS A 157 -1.84 -13.66 4.50
C LYS A 157 -1.09 -14.93 4.14
N ILE A 158 0.15 -15.08 4.59
CA ILE A 158 0.96 -16.29 4.37
C ILE A 158 0.25 -17.51 4.95
N LYS A 159 -0.26 -17.43 6.19
CA LYS A 159 -1.03 -18.53 6.79
C LYS A 159 -2.30 -18.89 6.01
N THR A 160 -3.00 -17.88 5.49
CA THR A 160 -4.16 -18.11 4.63
C THR A 160 -3.75 -18.81 3.34
N LEU A 161 -2.68 -18.34 2.68
CA LEU A 161 -2.15 -18.95 1.45
C LEU A 161 -1.67 -20.38 1.68
N GLU A 162 -1.01 -20.67 2.80
CA GLU A 162 -0.61 -22.03 3.18
C GLU A 162 -1.83 -22.95 3.33
N ALA A 163 -2.90 -22.47 3.97
CA ALA A 163 -4.13 -23.23 4.12
C ALA A 163 -4.83 -23.47 2.77
N GLU A 164 -4.90 -22.46 1.91
CA GLU A 164 -5.47 -22.56 0.56
C GLU A 164 -4.65 -23.51 -0.33
N LEU A 165 -3.32 -23.46 -0.26
CA LEU A 165 -2.44 -24.33 -1.01
C LEU A 165 -2.58 -25.79 -0.59
N GLU A 166 -2.67 -26.05 0.72
CA GLU A 166 -2.88 -27.39 1.25
C GLU A 166 -4.25 -27.94 0.83
N ALA A 167 -5.30 -27.11 0.86
CA ALA A 167 -6.63 -27.49 0.35
C ALA A 167 -6.59 -27.81 -1.16
N LEU A 168 -5.92 -26.98 -1.96
CA LEU A 168 -5.77 -27.21 -3.40
C LEU A 168 -4.99 -28.49 -3.71
N LYS A 169 -3.91 -28.76 -2.97
CA LYS A 169 -3.12 -29.99 -3.11
C LYS A 169 -3.97 -31.24 -2.86
N ARG A 170 -4.78 -31.24 -1.80
CA ARG A 170 -5.69 -32.36 -1.50
C ARG A 170 -6.78 -32.52 -2.54
N PHE A 171 -7.34 -31.40 -3.00
CA PHE A 171 -8.32 -31.40 -4.09
C PHE A 171 -7.73 -32.00 -5.38
N LEU A 172 -6.54 -31.57 -5.80
CA LEU A 172 -5.86 -32.11 -6.98
C LEU A 172 -5.60 -33.61 -6.86
N PHE A 173 -5.18 -34.07 -5.67
CA PHE A 173 -5.04 -35.50 -5.41
C PHE A 173 -6.36 -36.25 -5.60
N ARG A 174 -7.47 -35.75 -5.04
CA ARG A 174 -8.80 -36.35 -5.23
C ARG A 174 -9.26 -36.31 -6.68
N LEU A 175 -9.00 -35.23 -7.40
CA LEU A 175 -9.35 -35.09 -8.82
C LEU A 175 -8.63 -36.16 -9.66
N TYR A 176 -7.39 -36.49 -9.31
CA TYR A 176 -6.61 -37.52 -10.00
C TYR A 176 -7.00 -38.95 -9.57
N ALA A 177 -7.10 -39.20 -8.26
CA ALA A 177 -7.32 -40.55 -7.73
C ALA A 177 -8.80 -40.99 -7.77
N HIS A 178 -9.73 -40.05 -7.57
CA HIS A 178 -11.17 -40.30 -7.44
C HIS A 178 -12.00 -39.22 -8.18
N PRO A 179 -11.84 -39.02 -9.50
CA PRO A 179 -12.55 -37.98 -10.25
C PRO A 179 -14.08 -38.13 -10.19
N GLY A 180 -14.59 -39.37 -10.07
CA GLY A 180 -16.03 -39.63 -9.94
C GLY A 180 -16.64 -39.02 -8.67
N ASP A 181 -15.89 -38.90 -7.58
CA ASP A 181 -16.38 -38.29 -6.35
C ASP A 181 -16.50 -36.77 -6.50
N VAL A 182 -15.54 -36.14 -7.19
CA VAL A 182 -15.60 -34.71 -7.51
C VAL A 182 -16.82 -34.41 -8.38
N HIS A 183 -17.05 -35.23 -9.41
CA HIS A 183 -18.20 -35.08 -10.30
C HIS A 183 -19.54 -35.21 -9.55
N LYS A 184 -19.70 -36.24 -8.69
CA LYS A 184 -20.91 -36.43 -7.88
C LYS A 184 -21.18 -35.28 -6.94
N VAL A 185 -20.14 -34.69 -6.34
CA VAL A 185 -20.28 -33.53 -5.45
C VAL A 185 -20.72 -32.29 -6.21
N GLU A 186 -20.12 -32.04 -7.38
CA GLU A 186 -20.52 -30.92 -8.24
C GLU A 186 -21.97 -31.07 -8.75
N GLU A 187 -22.32 -32.27 -9.22
CA GLU A 187 -23.67 -32.59 -9.70
C GLU A 187 -24.71 -32.47 -8.58
N ALA A 188 -24.43 -32.99 -7.39
CA ALA A 188 -25.30 -32.84 -6.23
C ALA A 188 -25.51 -31.38 -5.83
N LEU A 189 -24.48 -30.52 -5.96
CA LEU A 189 -24.63 -29.09 -5.73
C LEU A 189 -25.55 -28.45 -6.79
N ARG A 190 -25.37 -28.78 -8.08
CA ARG A 190 -26.25 -28.32 -9.17
C ARG A 190 -27.69 -28.79 -8.99
N ASP A 191 -27.89 -30.00 -8.50
CA ASP A 191 -29.21 -30.56 -8.19
C ASP A 191 -29.93 -29.81 -7.07
N TRP A 192 -29.20 -29.38 -6.04
CA TRP A 192 -29.80 -28.51 -5.01
C TRP A 192 -30.18 -27.14 -5.57
N HIS A 193 -29.38 -26.59 -6.48
CA HIS A 193 -29.69 -25.32 -7.15
C HIS A 193 -30.89 -25.44 -8.09
N SER A 194 -31.01 -26.53 -8.84
CA SER A 194 -32.17 -26.76 -9.72
C SER A 194 -33.48 -26.91 -8.92
N ARG A 195 -33.39 -27.34 -7.66
CA ARG A 195 -34.51 -27.37 -6.69
C ARG A 195 -34.80 -26.02 -6.03
N GLY A 196 -34.07 -24.96 -6.39
CA GLY A 196 -34.31 -23.59 -5.95
C GLY A 196 -33.49 -23.13 -4.74
N LEU A 197 -32.59 -23.95 -4.19
CA LEU A 197 -31.70 -23.50 -3.11
C LEU A 197 -30.49 -22.77 -3.69
N LEU A 198 -30.37 -21.46 -3.44
CA LEU A 198 -29.28 -20.66 -4.02
C LEU A 198 -27.91 -20.87 -3.33
N TRP A 199 -27.91 -21.13 -2.02
CA TRP A 199 -26.71 -21.37 -1.21
C TRP A 199 -26.90 -22.66 -0.42
N VAL A 200 -25.96 -23.59 -0.56
CA VAL A 200 -26.12 -24.97 -0.06
C VAL A 200 -24.97 -25.30 0.89
N GLU A 201 -25.29 -25.78 2.08
CA GLU A 201 -24.32 -26.27 3.07
C GLU A 201 -23.65 -27.57 2.59
N ALA A 202 -22.36 -27.75 2.90
CA ALA A 202 -21.61 -28.95 2.53
C ALA A 202 -22.28 -30.25 2.99
N ARG A 203 -22.92 -30.26 4.17
CA ARG A 203 -23.63 -31.43 4.70
C ARG A 203 -24.78 -31.89 3.81
N ASN A 204 -25.47 -30.96 3.14
CA ASN A 204 -26.57 -31.29 2.25
C ASN A 204 -26.05 -31.85 0.92
N VAL A 205 -24.89 -31.36 0.46
CA VAL A 205 -24.20 -31.91 -0.71
C VAL A 205 -23.65 -33.31 -0.41
N GLU A 206 -23.05 -33.52 0.76
CA GLU A 206 -22.56 -34.83 1.23
C GLU A 206 -23.68 -35.87 1.29
N LYS A 207 -24.84 -35.52 1.87
CA LYS A 207 -26.01 -36.40 1.91
C LYS A 207 -26.53 -36.79 0.53
N LEU A 208 -26.52 -35.87 -0.43
CA LEU A 208 -27.06 -36.11 -1.77
C LEU A 208 -26.06 -36.85 -2.68
N SER A 209 -24.78 -36.47 -2.63
CA SER A 209 -23.70 -37.08 -3.42
C SER A 209 -23.26 -38.46 -2.92
N GLY A 210 -23.47 -38.74 -1.62
CA GLY A 210 -22.96 -39.95 -0.96
C GLY A 210 -21.45 -39.94 -0.72
N VAL A 211 -20.76 -38.82 -1.00
CA VAL A 211 -19.31 -38.67 -0.86
C VAL A 211 -18.98 -38.07 0.50
N ARG A 212 -18.19 -38.79 1.30
CA ARG A 212 -17.75 -38.31 2.61
C ARG A 212 -16.76 -37.15 2.49
N ASN A 213 -16.87 -36.19 3.41
CA ASN A 213 -16.08 -34.96 3.43
C ASN A 213 -16.26 -34.15 2.12
N ALA A 214 -17.50 -33.98 1.66
CA ALA A 214 -17.79 -33.23 0.44
C ALA A 214 -17.33 -31.77 0.53
N GLU A 215 -17.24 -31.23 1.76
CA GLU A 215 -16.69 -29.90 2.04
C GLU A 215 -15.30 -29.69 1.44
N GLU A 216 -14.40 -30.68 1.58
CA GLU A 216 -13.03 -30.58 1.05
C GLU A 216 -13.00 -30.44 -0.48
N ILE A 217 -13.92 -31.13 -1.16
CA ILE A 217 -14.07 -31.02 -2.61
C ILE A 217 -14.67 -29.66 -2.98
N LEU A 218 -15.67 -29.19 -2.24
CA LEU A 218 -16.30 -27.89 -2.46
C LEU A 218 -15.33 -26.71 -2.22
N GLU A 219 -14.45 -26.80 -1.21
CA GLU A 219 -13.36 -25.85 -1.01
C GLU A 219 -12.41 -25.81 -2.21
N GLY A 220 -11.99 -26.97 -2.71
CA GLY A 220 -11.15 -27.06 -3.89
C GLY A 220 -11.80 -26.47 -5.14
N LEU A 221 -13.07 -26.81 -5.38
CA LEU A 221 -13.88 -26.23 -6.46
C LEU A 221 -14.04 -24.71 -6.32
N ALA A 222 -14.08 -24.19 -5.08
CA ALA A 222 -14.17 -22.76 -4.82
C ALA A 222 -12.86 -22.05 -5.17
N LEU A 223 -11.72 -22.63 -4.80
CA LEU A 223 -10.40 -22.10 -5.09
C LEU A 223 -10.10 -22.01 -6.60
N ILE A 224 -10.55 -22.99 -7.39
CA ILE A 224 -10.41 -22.95 -8.86
C ILE A 224 -11.54 -22.15 -9.56
N GLY A 225 -12.48 -21.60 -8.80
CA GLY A 225 -13.55 -20.75 -9.32
C GLY A 225 -14.66 -21.48 -10.08
N VAL A 226 -14.92 -22.75 -9.77
CA VAL A 226 -16.11 -23.47 -10.29
C VAL A 226 -17.34 -23.17 -9.44
N VAL A 227 -17.13 -23.03 -8.13
CA VAL A 227 -18.17 -22.65 -7.17
C VAL A 227 -17.76 -21.40 -6.40
N GLU A 228 -18.73 -20.74 -5.78
CA GLU A 228 -18.53 -19.65 -4.85
C GLU A 228 -18.78 -20.14 -3.43
N LYS A 229 -18.05 -19.58 -2.46
CA LYS A 229 -18.20 -19.87 -1.04
C LYS A 229 -18.59 -18.61 -0.27
N LYS A 230 -19.49 -18.76 0.70
CA LYS A 230 -19.78 -17.76 1.74
C LYS A 230 -19.86 -18.45 3.11
N MET A 231 -19.61 -17.68 4.17
CA MET A 231 -19.81 -18.16 5.54
C MET A 231 -21.20 -17.75 6.02
N ARG A 232 -21.98 -18.71 6.55
CA ARG A 232 -23.30 -18.45 7.16
C ARG A 232 -23.41 -19.22 8.47
N GLY A 233 -23.56 -18.51 9.59
CA GLY A 233 -23.70 -19.15 10.90
C GLY A 233 -22.48 -19.96 11.35
N GLY A 234 -21.29 -19.68 10.80
CA GLY A 234 -20.06 -20.44 11.08
C GLY A 234 -19.81 -21.63 10.15
N GLU A 235 -20.74 -21.96 9.24
CA GLU A 235 -20.58 -23.02 8.25
C GLU A 235 -20.39 -22.45 6.83
N GLY A 236 -19.64 -23.18 6.00
CA GLY A 236 -19.47 -22.87 4.58
C GLY A 236 -20.73 -23.21 3.78
N VAL A 237 -21.26 -22.22 3.04
CA VAL A 237 -22.31 -22.42 2.05
C VAL A 237 -21.77 -22.14 0.66
N TYR A 238 -22.17 -22.98 -0.29
CA TYR A 238 -21.60 -23.01 -1.63
C TYR A 238 -22.67 -22.74 -2.68
N ARG A 239 -22.24 -22.13 -3.77
CA ARG A 239 -23.07 -21.87 -4.95
C ARG A 239 -22.31 -22.18 -6.22
N HIS A 240 -22.88 -22.99 -7.11
CA HIS A 240 -22.28 -23.24 -8.41
C HIS A 240 -22.36 -21.98 -9.29
N ARG A 241 -21.26 -21.63 -9.98
CA ARG A 241 -21.20 -20.36 -10.74
C ARG A 241 -22.27 -20.21 -11.80
N SER A 242 -22.71 -21.29 -12.45
CA SER A 242 -23.79 -21.27 -13.43
C SER A 242 -25.15 -20.79 -12.89
N TYR A 243 -25.31 -20.69 -11.57
CA TYR A 243 -26.51 -20.19 -10.89
C TYR A 243 -26.25 -18.84 -10.19
N SER A 244 -25.17 -18.15 -10.54
CA SER A 244 -24.92 -16.79 -10.09
C SER A 244 -25.65 -15.80 -10.99
N PRO A 245 -26.31 -14.77 -10.44
CA PRO A 245 -26.85 -13.68 -11.23
C PRO A 245 -25.69 -12.87 -11.83
N ASP A 246 -25.81 -12.53 -13.11
CA ASP A 246 -24.90 -11.61 -13.82
C ASP A 246 -24.84 -10.22 -13.17
#